data_AF-A0A3C0VJ43-F1
#
_entry.id   AF-A0A3C0VJ43-F1
#
_cell.length_a   1.000
_cell.length_b   1.000
_cell.length_c   1.000
_cell.angle_alpha   90.00
_cell.angle_beta   90.00
_cell.angle_gamma   90.00
#
_symmetry.space_group_name_H-M   'P 1'
#
loop_
_entity.id
_entity.type
_entity.pdbx_description
1 polymer ?
#
loop_
_entity_poly.entity_id
_entity_poly.type
_entity_poly.pdbx_seq_one_letter_code
_entity_poly.pdbx_strand_id
1 'polypeptide(L)'
;MLFPRHDELTHCVKGAFQTDFWCWPMFAKGAIDRGLEPAPGTQGFLCDPAHPALAQFPTEFHSNWQWWRLVKNARPIILDETPAVYRPIIHVIDNFARNHKLGLLFETRVGPGALLVCASDLPALQDHPEARQLMHSLVRYVDSPAFAPTFELDAGLLKKLLPGGAR
;
A
#
# COMPACT_ATOMS: atom_id res chain seq x y z
N MET A 1 3.15 -11.47 -8.65
CA MET A 1 3.14 -10.09 -8.12
C MET A 1 2.16 -9.27 -8.94
N LEU A 2 1.34 -8.44 -8.30
CA LEU A 2 0.30 -7.63 -8.94
C LEU A 2 0.48 -6.14 -8.58
N PHE A 3 0.43 -5.30 -9.60
CA PHE A 3 0.28 -3.84 -9.48
C PHE A 3 -1.14 -3.48 -9.92
N PRO A 4 -2.06 -3.17 -8.99
CA PRO A 4 -3.42 -2.82 -9.36
C PRO A 4 -3.44 -1.48 -10.09
N ARG A 5 -4.28 -1.41 -11.12
CA ARG A 5 -4.54 -0.18 -11.86
C ARG A 5 -5.31 0.81 -10.98
N HIS A 6 -4.75 2.00 -10.77
CA HIS A 6 -5.30 2.97 -9.83
C HIS A 6 -6.68 3.51 -10.24
N ASP A 7 -7.00 3.54 -11.53
CA ASP A 7 -8.29 3.96 -12.08
C ASP A 7 -9.42 2.95 -11.84
N GLU A 8 -9.07 1.68 -11.58
CA GLU A 8 -10.03 0.60 -11.33
C GLU A 8 -10.28 0.35 -9.83
N LEU A 9 -9.41 0.85 -8.95
CA LEU A 9 -9.50 0.64 -7.51
C LEU A 9 -10.63 1.45 -6.88
N THR A 10 -11.59 0.74 -6.28
CA THR A 10 -12.72 1.34 -5.55
C THR A 10 -12.57 1.29 -4.04
N HIS A 11 -11.75 0.37 -3.51
CA HIS A 11 -11.52 0.16 -2.07
C HIS A 11 -10.12 0.64 -1.68
N CYS A 12 -9.83 1.93 -1.92
CA CYS A 12 -8.53 2.51 -1.64
C CYS A 12 -8.63 3.97 -1.21
N VAL A 13 -7.53 4.50 -0.68
CA VAL A 13 -7.34 5.93 -0.46
C VAL A 13 -6.18 6.44 -1.32
N LYS A 14 -6.12 7.73 -1.64
CA LYS A 14 -4.93 8.33 -2.24
C LYS A 14 -3.78 8.32 -1.23
N GLY A 15 -2.56 8.00 -1.66
CA GLY A 15 -1.38 8.15 -0.80
C GLY A 15 -0.94 9.60 -0.69
N ALA A 16 -0.49 10.01 0.49
CA ALA A 16 0.19 11.29 0.71
C ALA A 16 1.47 11.07 1.51
N PHE A 17 2.53 11.79 1.13
CA PHE A 17 3.78 11.76 1.89
C PHE A 17 3.71 12.66 3.12
N GLN A 18 3.10 13.84 3.00
CA GLN A 18 2.95 14.75 4.13
C GLN A 18 1.98 14.15 5.14
N THR A 19 2.43 14.06 6.39
CA THR A 19 1.55 13.73 7.50
C THR A 19 0.64 14.92 7.80
N ASP A 20 -0.63 14.63 8.04
CA ASP A 20 -1.56 15.66 8.52
C ASP A 20 -1.14 16.11 9.92
N PHE A 21 -1.10 17.43 10.14
CA PHE A 21 -0.83 18.00 11.46
C PHE A 21 -2.17 18.37 12.09
N TRP A 22 -2.47 17.79 13.26
CA TRP A 22 -3.65 18.07 14.12
C TRP A 22 -4.97 17.42 13.71
N CYS A 23 -5.70 17.96 12.72
CA CYS A 23 -7.11 17.62 12.53
C CYS A 23 -7.52 17.58 11.06
N TRP A 24 -7.30 16.42 10.43
CA TRP A 24 -7.72 16.16 9.07
C TRP A 24 -9.19 16.53 8.78
N PRO A 25 -10.20 16.23 9.64
CA PRO A 25 -11.58 16.63 9.39
C PRO A 25 -11.78 18.14 9.21
N MET A 26 -11.07 18.96 10.00
CA MET A 26 -11.13 20.41 9.90
C MET A 26 -10.51 20.90 8.58
N PHE A 27 -9.35 20.38 8.20
CA PHE A 27 -8.69 20.74 6.94
C PHE A 27 -9.47 20.24 5.72
N ALA A 28 -10.03 19.04 5.79
CA ALA A 28 -10.87 18.48 4.74
C ALA A 28 -12.12 19.34 4.53
N LYS A 29 -12.79 19.74 5.61
CA LYS A 29 -13.93 20.67 5.54
C LYS A 29 -13.53 22.01 4.91
N GLY A 30 -12.43 22.61 5.37
CA GLY A 30 -11.95 23.88 4.81
C GLY A 30 -11.57 23.80 3.33
N ALA A 31 -11.06 22.67 2.85
CA ALA A 31 -10.82 22.44 1.43
C ALA A 31 -12.13 22.36 0.63
N ILE A 32 -13.10 21.59 1.12
CA ILE A 32 -14.42 21.43 0.49
C ILE A 32 -15.14 22.77 0.39
N ASP A 33 -15.15 23.55 1.47
CA ASP A 33 -15.79 24.88 1.52
C ASP A 33 -15.18 25.86 0.49
N ARG A 34 -13.93 25.59 0.05
CA ARG A 34 -13.21 26.37 -0.97
C ARG A 34 -13.25 25.74 -2.36
N GLY A 35 -13.99 24.65 -2.56
CA GLY A 35 -14.06 23.92 -3.83
C GLY A 35 -12.76 23.18 -4.21
N LEU A 36 -11.91 22.87 -3.23
CA LEU A 36 -10.65 22.14 -3.41
C LEU A 36 -10.82 20.67 -3.02
N GLU A 37 -10.06 19.79 -3.68
CA GLU A 37 -9.98 18.39 -3.27
C GLU A 37 -9.28 18.28 -1.90
N PRO A 38 -9.89 17.62 -0.89
CA PRO A 38 -9.24 17.36 0.39
C PRO A 38 -7.95 16.57 0.22
N ALA A 39 -6.94 16.88 1.06
CA ALA A 39 -5.77 16.03 1.17
C ALA A 39 -6.19 14.62 1.63
N PRO A 40 -5.47 13.55 1.22
CA PRO A 40 -5.88 12.19 1.55
C PRO A 40 -5.88 11.87 3.04
N GLY A 41 -5.09 12.58 3.85
CA GLY A 41 -5.09 12.45 5.31
C GLY A 41 -4.32 11.25 5.86
N THR A 42 -3.55 10.53 5.05
CA THR A 42 -2.69 9.44 5.53
C THR A 42 -1.51 10.01 6.32
N GLN A 43 -1.11 9.32 7.39
CA GLN A 43 -0.11 9.79 8.35
C GLN A 43 1.21 9.01 8.26
N GLY A 44 1.71 8.82 7.03
CA GLY A 44 2.89 8.00 6.77
C GLY A 44 2.58 6.50 6.79
N PHE A 45 3.59 5.67 6.99
CA PHE A 45 3.42 4.23 7.09
C PHE A 45 4.44 3.61 8.04
N LEU A 46 4.15 2.38 8.46
CA LEU A 46 5.05 1.50 9.20
C LEU A 46 5.35 0.25 8.37
N CYS A 47 6.55 -0.29 8.49
CA CYS A 47 6.93 -1.57 7.93
C CYS A 47 7.98 -2.25 8.82
N ASP A 48 8.19 -3.55 8.64
CA ASP A 48 9.34 -4.25 9.23
C ASP A 48 10.50 -4.25 8.22
N PRO A 49 11.61 -3.51 8.45
CA PRO A 49 12.76 -3.51 7.55
C PRO A 49 13.43 -4.87 7.39
N ALA A 50 13.25 -5.77 8.36
CA ALA A 50 13.77 -7.14 8.30
C ALA A 50 12.89 -8.07 7.45
N HIS A 51 11.72 -7.62 6.99
CA HIS A 51 10.85 -8.44 6.16
C HIS A 51 11.58 -8.83 4.85
N PRO A 52 11.53 -10.11 4.42
CA PRO A 52 12.28 -10.57 3.24
C PRO A 52 11.97 -9.80 1.94
N ALA A 53 10.73 -9.32 1.78
CA ALA A 53 10.32 -8.44 0.68
C ALA A 53 11.15 -7.13 0.58
N LEU A 54 11.69 -6.66 1.70
CA LEU A 54 12.44 -5.42 1.84
C LEU A 54 13.94 -5.67 2.04
N ALA A 55 14.40 -6.93 2.03
CA ALA A 55 15.79 -7.29 2.33
C ALA A 55 16.84 -6.63 1.40
N GLN A 56 16.43 -6.26 0.18
CA GLN A 56 17.29 -5.57 -0.78
C GLN A 56 16.86 -4.12 -1.01
N PHE A 57 16.00 -3.57 -0.16
CA PHE A 57 15.57 -2.18 -0.23
C PHE A 57 15.91 -1.50 1.11
N PRO A 58 16.96 -0.65 1.16
CA PRO A 58 17.37 -0.04 2.43
C PRO A 58 16.24 0.85 2.94
N THR A 59 15.59 0.46 4.04
CA THR A 59 14.47 1.20 4.61
C THR A 59 14.50 1.15 6.12
N GLU A 60 13.72 2.04 6.73
CA GLU A 60 13.53 2.13 8.18
C GLU A 60 12.12 1.70 8.54
N PHE A 61 11.86 1.57 9.85
CA PHE A 61 10.55 1.16 10.38
C PHE A 61 9.41 2.11 9.97
N HIS A 62 9.72 3.37 9.71
CA HIS A 62 8.77 4.42 9.34
C HIS A 62 9.10 5.01 7.96
N SER A 63 8.13 5.72 7.38
CA SER A 63 8.35 6.51 6.16
C SER A 63 9.49 7.53 6.31
N ASN A 64 10.31 7.67 5.26
CA ASN A 64 11.35 8.68 5.14
C ASN A 64 11.44 9.19 3.68
N TRP A 65 12.34 10.12 3.38
CA TRP A 65 12.42 10.78 2.07
C TRP A 65 12.56 9.85 0.85
N GLN A 66 13.15 8.65 1.02
CA GLN A 66 13.24 7.64 -0.05
C GLN A 66 11.86 7.21 -0.57
N TRP A 67 10.81 7.33 0.25
CA TRP A 67 9.46 6.92 -0.08
C TRP A 67 8.62 8.00 -0.76
N TRP A 68 9.15 9.22 -0.93
CA TRP A 68 8.39 10.37 -1.44
C TRP A 68 7.61 10.07 -2.73
N ARG A 69 8.27 9.53 -3.75
CA ARG A 69 7.64 9.25 -5.05
C ARG A 69 6.74 8.03 -4.99
N LEU A 70 7.15 7.02 -4.24
CA LEU A 70 6.44 5.75 -4.10
C LEU A 70 5.06 5.97 -3.46
N VAL A 71 5.02 6.75 -2.37
CA VAL A 71 3.78 7.05 -1.64
C VAL A 71 2.89 8.04 -2.40
N LYS A 72 3.47 9.03 -3.10
CA LYS A 72 2.67 9.95 -3.93
C LYS A 72 1.99 9.26 -5.11
N ASN A 73 2.60 8.20 -5.63
CA ASN A 73 2.04 7.38 -6.68
C ASN A 73 1.52 6.05 -6.11
N ALA A 74 0.84 6.12 -4.97
CA ALA A 74 0.22 4.97 -4.34
C ALA A 74 -1.29 5.12 -4.16
N ARG A 75 -1.95 3.97 -4.07
CA ARG A 75 -3.35 3.80 -3.67
C ARG A 75 -3.46 2.76 -2.56
N PRO A 76 -3.08 3.07 -1.31
CA PRO A 76 -3.21 2.11 -0.21
C PRO A 76 -4.62 1.53 -0.15
N ILE A 77 -4.70 0.21 -0.10
CA ILE A 77 -5.95 -0.55 -0.19
C ILE A 77 -6.56 -0.69 1.20
N ILE A 78 -7.88 -0.54 1.30
CA ILE A 78 -8.64 -0.72 2.54
C ILE A 78 -8.78 -2.22 2.82
N LEU A 79 -8.20 -2.67 3.92
CA LEU A 79 -8.13 -4.08 4.34
C LEU A 79 -9.01 -4.36 5.56
N ASP A 80 -10.05 -3.56 5.80
CA ASP A 80 -10.91 -3.67 6.99
C ASP A 80 -11.60 -5.04 7.11
N GLU A 81 -11.95 -5.63 5.97
CA GLU A 81 -12.61 -6.94 5.88
C GLU A 81 -11.63 -8.12 6.03
N THR A 82 -10.33 -7.86 6.18
CA THR A 82 -9.32 -8.91 6.47
C THR A 82 -9.30 -9.26 7.95
N PRO A 83 -8.86 -10.48 8.33
CA PRO A 83 -8.74 -10.88 9.73
C PRO A 83 -8.02 -9.84 10.61
N ALA A 84 -8.43 -9.71 11.87
CA ALA A 84 -7.86 -8.74 12.81
C ALA A 84 -6.35 -8.94 13.04
N VAL A 85 -5.84 -10.14 12.84
CA VAL A 85 -4.41 -10.49 12.93
C VAL A 85 -3.63 -10.26 11.64
N TYR A 86 -4.32 -10.09 10.50
CA TYR A 86 -3.68 -9.85 9.21
C TYR A 86 -3.01 -8.47 9.21
N ARG A 87 -1.73 -8.43 8.83
CA ARG A 87 -0.93 -7.19 8.76
C ARG A 87 -0.30 -7.09 7.37
N PRO A 88 -0.45 -5.95 6.68
CA PRO A 88 0.30 -5.70 5.46
C PRO A 88 1.80 -5.54 5.79
N ILE A 89 2.67 -5.86 4.82
CA ILE A 89 4.13 -5.68 4.91
C ILE A 89 4.46 -4.19 5.07
N ILE A 90 3.75 -3.34 4.33
CA ILE A 90 3.79 -1.88 4.51
C ILE A 90 2.39 -1.40 4.87
N HIS A 91 2.23 -0.96 6.11
CA HIS A 91 0.98 -0.51 6.71
C HIS A 91 0.92 1.01 6.72
N VAL A 92 0.07 1.60 5.88
CA VAL A 92 -0.17 3.04 5.87
C VAL A 92 -1.04 3.42 7.06
N ILE A 93 -0.65 4.45 7.80
CA ILE A 93 -1.42 4.94 8.94
C ILE A 93 -2.54 5.82 8.40
N ASP A 94 -3.79 5.49 8.69
CA ASP A 94 -4.93 6.34 8.34
C ASP A 94 -5.16 7.45 9.38
N ASN A 95 -5.93 8.48 9.03
CA ASN A 95 -6.39 9.46 10.00
C ASN A 95 -7.40 8.86 10.98
N PHE A 96 -7.48 9.46 12.16
CA PHE A 96 -8.36 9.01 13.24
C PHE A 96 -9.86 9.06 12.92
N ALA A 97 -10.30 9.85 11.94
CA ALA A 97 -11.73 9.99 11.61
C ALA A 97 -12.25 8.86 10.71
N ARG A 98 -11.39 8.31 9.85
CA ARG A 98 -11.68 7.12 9.03
C ARG A 98 -11.17 5.84 9.66
N ASN A 99 -9.91 5.85 10.10
CA ASN A 99 -9.22 4.76 10.80
C ASN A 99 -9.23 3.42 10.06
N HIS A 100 -9.08 3.42 8.73
CA HIS A 100 -9.00 2.20 7.94
C HIS A 100 -7.67 1.46 8.17
N LYS A 101 -7.70 0.14 8.06
CA LYS A 101 -6.50 -0.70 7.93
C LYS A 101 -5.98 -0.59 6.50
N LEU A 102 -4.93 0.19 6.25
CA LEU A 102 -4.46 0.48 4.89
C LEU A 102 -3.20 -0.32 4.51
N GLY A 103 -3.31 -1.15 3.48
CA GLY A 103 -2.19 -1.91 2.93
C GLY A 103 -1.59 -1.25 1.68
N LEU A 104 -0.31 -0.85 1.75
CA LEU A 104 0.44 -0.43 0.56
C LEU A 104 1.13 -1.62 -0.13
N LEU A 105 1.66 -2.55 0.67
CA LEU A 105 2.28 -3.78 0.22
C LEU A 105 1.81 -4.91 1.13
N PHE A 106 1.27 -5.96 0.56
CA PHE A 106 0.79 -7.11 1.33
C PHE A 106 0.78 -8.37 0.49
N GLU A 107 0.75 -9.50 1.16
CA GLU A 107 0.77 -10.81 0.52
C GLU A 107 -0.32 -11.72 1.06
N THR A 108 -0.71 -12.69 0.25
CA THR A 108 -1.74 -13.65 0.62
C THR A 108 -1.67 -14.89 -0.26
N ARG A 109 -2.18 -16.01 0.25
CA ARG A 109 -2.56 -17.16 -0.57
C ARG A 109 -3.95 -16.94 -1.17
N VAL A 110 -4.14 -17.49 -2.36
CA VAL A 110 -5.43 -17.50 -3.08
C VAL A 110 -5.57 -18.83 -3.79
N GLY A 111 -6.37 -19.74 -3.24
CA GLY A 111 -6.44 -21.11 -3.74
C GLY A 111 -5.06 -21.79 -3.73
N PRO A 112 -4.59 -22.36 -4.86
CA PRO A 112 -3.27 -23.00 -4.92
C PRO A 112 -2.10 -22.00 -5.09
N GLY A 113 -2.39 -20.71 -5.29
CA GLY A 113 -1.39 -19.69 -5.61
C GLY A 113 -1.05 -18.77 -4.43
N ALA A 114 0.04 -18.03 -4.61
CA ALA A 114 0.47 -16.95 -3.73
C ALA A 114 0.48 -15.63 -4.50
N LEU A 115 0.05 -14.55 -3.86
CA LEU A 115 -0.10 -13.24 -4.45
C LEU A 115 0.59 -12.19 -3.57
N LEU A 116 1.50 -11.43 -4.16
CA LEU A 116 2.05 -10.19 -3.60
C LEU A 116 1.41 -9.01 -4.32
N VAL A 117 0.78 -8.11 -3.58
CA VAL A 117 0.12 -6.91 -4.10
C VAL A 117 0.90 -5.67 -3.66
N CYS A 118 1.32 -4.86 -4.63
CA CYS A 118 1.95 -3.57 -4.37
C CYS A 118 1.07 -2.46 -4.95
N ALA A 119 0.50 -1.63 -4.09
CA ALA A 119 -0.41 -0.56 -4.47
C ALA A 119 0.31 0.77 -4.81
N SER A 120 1.64 0.73 -4.95
CA SER A 120 2.42 1.80 -5.58
C SER A 120 2.66 1.44 -7.05
N ASP A 121 2.51 2.41 -7.95
CA ASP A 121 2.76 2.20 -9.39
C ASP A 121 4.27 2.19 -9.69
N LEU A 122 4.98 1.17 -9.19
CA LEU A 122 6.41 1.01 -9.43
C LEU A 122 6.73 0.95 -10.93
N PRO A 123 5.97 0.25 -11.80
CA PRO A 123 6.24 0.23 -13.24
C PRO A 123 6.30 1.63 -13.89
N ALA A 124 5.44 2.56 -13.48
CA ALA A 124 5.47 3.93 -14.01
C ALA A 124 6.62 4.80 -13.47
N LEU A 125 7.36 4.33 -12.45
CA LEU A 125 8.39 5.10 -11.75
C LEU A 125 9.81 4.63 -12.04
N GLN A 126 10.03 3.81 -13.07
CA GLN A 126 11.34 3.17 -13.30
C GLN A 126 12.48 4.14 -13.64
N ASP A 127 12.21 5.41 -13.92
CA ASP A 127 13.24 6.45 -14.02
C ASP A 127 13.87 6.80 -12.67
N HIS A 128 13.25 6.41 -11.55
CA HIS A 128 13.70 6.71 -10.21
C HIS A 128 14.43 5.53 -9.54
N PRO A 129 15.62 5.74 -8.95
CA PRO A 129 16.42 4.67 -8.36
C PRO A 129 15.70 3.94 -7.22
N GLU A 130 14.95 4.67 -6.38
CA GLU A 130 14.18 4.08 -5.27
C GLU A 130 13.11 3.10 -5.78
N ALA A 131 12.44 3.41 -6.90
CA ALA A 131 11.41 2.56 -7.47
C ALA A 131 12.00 1.32 -8.14
N ARG A 132 13.14 1.46 -8.84
CA ARG A 132 13.88 0.32 -9.39
C ARG A 132 14.38 -0.61 -8.29
N GLN A 133 14.92 -0.06 -7.20
CA GLN A 133 15.45 -0.86 -6.10
C GLN A 133 14.34 -1.59 -5.36
N LEU A 134 13.20 -0.94 -5.11
CA LEU A 134 12.06 -1.61 -4.49
C LEU A 134 11.52 -2.71 -5.40
N MET A 135 11.32 -2.43 -6.69
CA MET A 135 10.91 -3.43 -7.68
C MET A 135 11.85 -4.64 -7.68
N HIS A 136 13.17 -4.41 -7.69
CA HIS A 136 14.17 -5.45 -7.62
C HIS A 136 14.02 -6.31 -6.35
N SER A 137 13.90 -5.68 -5.17
CA SER A 137 13.70 -6.38 -3.90
C SER A 137 12.44 -7.25 -3.91
N LEU A 138 11.32 -6.74 -4.42
CA LEU A 138 10.05 -7.46 -4.49
C LEU A 138 10.11 -8.64 -5.48
N VAL A 139 10.72 -8.45 -6.66
CA VAL A 139 10.89 -9.53 -7.64
C VAL A 139 11.78 -10.63 -7.07
N ARG A 140 12.91 -10.27 -6.46
CA ARG A 140 13.82 -11.23 -5.80
C ARG A 140 13.13 -11.99 -4.67
N TYR A 141 12.25 -11.32 -3.94
CA TYR A 141 11.47 -11.96 -2.88
C TYR A 141 10.50 -12.99 -3.45
N VAL A 142 9.67 -12.61 -4.44
CA VAL A 142 8.67 -13.51 -5.06
C VAL A 142 9.32 -14.71 -5.76
N ASP A 143 10.53 -14.55 -6.29
CA ASP A 143 11.33 -15.61 -6.92
C ASP A 143 12.09 -16.49 -5.89
N SER A 144 11.98 -16.19 -4.60
CA SER A 144 12.71 -16.91 -3.55
C SER A 144 11.80 -17.88 -2.76
N PRO A 145 12.38 -18.91 -2.12
CA PRO A 145 11.64 -19.76 -1.18
C PRO A 145 11.08 -19.02 0.04
N ALA A 146 11.55 -17.79 0.32
CA ALA A 146 11.03 -16.98 1.42
C ALA A 146 9.63 -16.42 1.14
N PHE A 147 9.19 -16.42 -0.13
CA PHE A 147 7.81 -16.06 -0.48
C PHE A 147 6.87 -17.23 -0.18
N ALA A 148 6.47 -17.31 1.08
CA ALA A 148 5.60 -18.34 1.63
C ALA A 148 4.49 -17.69 2.48
N PRO A 149 3.53 -16.97 1.87
CA PRO A 149 2.47 -16.29 2.61
C PRO A 149 1.65 -17.29 3.43
N THR A 150 1.39 -16.94 4.69
CA THR A 150 0.69 -17.82 5.65
C THR A 150 -0.82 -17.55 5.69
N PHE A 151 -1.24 -16.34 5.36
CA PHE A 151 -2.65 -15.95 5.36
C PHE A 151 -3.30 -16.17 3.99
N GLU A 152 -4.46 -16.81 4.00
CA GLU A 152 -5.31 -16.97 2.82
C GLU A 152 -6.47 -15.99 2.87
N LEU A 153 -6.61 -15.18 1.83
CA LEU A 153 -7.74 -14.27 1.64
C LEU A 153 -8.71 -14.88 0.64
N ASP A 154 -10.00 -14.73 0.92
CA ASP A 154 -11.07 -15.21 0.04
C ASP A 154 -10.98 -14.55 -1.35
N ALA A 155 -11.19 -15.33 -2.41
CA ALA A 155 -11.10 -14.87 -3.78
C ALA A 155 -12.19 -13.82 -4.11
N GLY A 156 -13.37 -13.93 -3.51
CA GLY A 156 -14.44 -12.94 -3.63
C GLY A 156 -14.06 -11.61 -2.97
N LEU A 157 -13.47 -11.65 -1.78
CA LEU A 157 -12.90 -10.46 -1.13
C LEU A 157 -11.81 -9.83 -1.99
N LEU A 158 -10.86 -10.62 -2.52
CA LEU A 158 -9.81 -10.09 -3.38
C LEU A 158 -10.35 -9.46 -4.66
N LYS A 159 -11.39 -10.05 -5.27
CA LYS A 159 -12.05 -9.47 -6.44
C LYS A 159 -12.71 -8.13 -6.11
N LYS A 160 -13.28 -7.98 -4.91
CA LYS A 160 -13.85 -6.71 -4.42
C LYS A 160 -12.76 -5.65 -4.24
N LEU A 161 -11.62 -6.04 -3.65
CA LEU A 161 -10.49 -5.14 -3.40
C LEU A 161 -9.71 -4.80 -4.68
N LEU A 162 -9.63 -5.74 -5.63
CA LEU A 162 -8.78 -5.72 -6.82
C LEU A 162 -9.58 -6.10 -8.08
N PRO A 163 -10.56 -5.27 -8.50
CA PRO A 163 -11.52 -5.63 -9.57
C PRO A 163 -10.88 -5.89 -10.95
N GLY A 164 -9.65 -5.44 -11.19
CA GLY A 164 -8.90 -5.65 -12.44
C GLY A 164 -7.81 -6.74 -12.41
N GLY A 165 -7.64 -7.45 -11.28
CA GLY A 165 -6.45 -8.27 -11.02
C GLY A 165 -6.40 -9.67 -11.65
N ALA A 166 -7.35 -10.03 -12.51
CA ALA A 166 -7.44 -11.38 -13.08
C ALA A 166 -7.55 -11.35 -14.61
N ARG A 167 -6.40 -11.18 -15.28
CA ARG A 167 -6.13 -11.73 -16.62
C ARG A 167 -4.70 -12.24 -16.65
#